data_AF-G8S7E5-F1
#
_entry.id   AF-G8S7E5-F1
#
_cell.length_a   1.000
_cell.length_b   1.000
_cell.length_c   1.000
_cell.angle_alpha   90.00
_cell.angle_beta   90.00
_cell.angle_gamma   90.00
#
_symmetry.space_group_name_H-M   'P 1'
#
loop_
_entity.id
_entity.type
_entity.pdbx_description
1 polymer ?
#
loop_
_entity_poly.entity_id
_entity_poly.type
_entity_poly.pdbx_seq_one_letter_code
_entity_poly.pdbx_strand_id
1 'polypeptide(L)'
;MDPLASISSLASGGQRSAGWQAQLRVDYVVNKVTQTHRGQSEDQVKQALSDQLRVFGVVPNAKQMAIYARAIAALPELPPNNK
;
A
#
# COMPACT_ATOMS: atom_id res chain seq x y z
N MET A 1 -3.36 -36.96 10.83
CA MET A 1 -2.29 -35.98 10.52
C MET A 1 -2.53 -35.58 9.08
N ASP A 2 -3.58 -34.79 8.88
CA ASP A 2 -4.10 -34.43 7.58
C ASP A 2 -3.27 -33.26 7.02
N PRO A 3 -2.76 -33.37 5.79
CA PRO A 3 -2.05 -32.26 5.17
C PRO A 3 -3.03 -31.10 5.01
N LEU A 4 -2.69 -29.97 5.62
CA LEU A 4 -3.43 -28.72 5.58
C LEU A 4 -3.90 -28.47 4.15
N ALA A 5 -5.22 -28.60 3.98
CA ALA A 5 -5.91 -28.40 2.72
C ALA A 5 -5.41 -27.12 2.07
N SER A 6 -4.82 -27.31 0.89
CA SER A 6 -4.41 -26.29 -0.04
C SER A 6 -5.42 -25.15 -0.03
N ILE A 7 -4.92 -23.94 0.24
CA ILE A 7 -5.67 -22.68 0.14
C ILE A 7 -5.86 -22.42 -1.37
N SER A 8 -6.62 -23.28 -2.04
CA SER A 8 -6.86 -23.28 -3.48
C SER A 8 -8.15 -22.57 -3.86
N SER A 9 -8.85 -21.92 -2.90
CA SER A 9 -10.12 -21.23 -3.17
C SER A 9 -9.96 -19.77 -3.64
N LEU A 10 -8.74 -19.28 -3.89
CA LEU A 10 -8.47 -18.00 -4.55
C LEU A 10 -7.86 -18.18 -5.95
N ALA A 11 -7.96 -19.39 -6.49
CA ALA A 11 -7.77 -19.68 -7.91
C ALA A 11 -9.11 -19.47 -8.66
N SER A 12 -9.73 -18.30 -8.52
CA SER A 12 -10.57 -17.79 -9.60
C SER A 12 -9.64 -17.47 -10.76
N GLY A 13 -9.70 -18.30 -11.80
CA GLY A 13 -8.89 -18.17 -13.01
C GLY A 13 -9.13 -16.84 -13.74
N GLY A 14 -8.41 -15.82 -13.34
CA GLY A 14 -8.23 -14.57 -14.09
C GLY A 14 -6.76 -14.42 -14.43
N GLN A 15 -6.44 -14.21 -15.70
CA GLN A 15 -5.12 -13.78 -16.14
C GLN A 15 -4.64 -12.66 -15.22
N ARG A 16 -3.67 -12.95 -14.35
CA ARG A 16 -3.05 -11.91 -13.53
C ARG A 16 -2.38 -10.96 -14.52
N SER A 17 -2.93 -9.77 -14.65
CA SER A 17 -2.48 -8.76 -15.62
C SER A 17 -0.99 -8.49 -15.44
N ALA A 18 -0.28 -8.23 -16.53
CA ALA A 18 1.13 -7.85 -16.46
C ALA A 18 1.27 -6.65 -15.51
N GLY A 19 2.04 -6.83 -14.42
CA GLY A 19 2.18 -5.84 -13.36
C GLY A 19 1.35 -6.05 -12.09
N TRP A 20 0.57 -7.14 -11.96
CA TRP A 20 -0.19 -7.43 -10.73
C TRP A 20 0.68 -7.48 -9.46
N GLN A 21 1.93 -7.97 -9.58
CA GLN A 21 2.90 -7.96 -8.48
C GLN A 21 3.33 -6.54 -8.09
N ALA A 22 3.40 -5.62 -9.05
CA ALA A 22 3.70 -4.22 -8.77
C ALA A 22 2.51 -3.55 -8.07
N GLN A 23 1.28 -3.86 -8.48
CA GLN A 23 0.07 -3.37 -7.81
C GLN A 23 -0.01 -3.83 -6.35
N LEU A 24 0.22 -5.12 -6.07
CA LEU A 24 0.23 -5.61 -4.68
C LEU A 24 1.30 -4.93 -3.81
N ARG A 25 2.47 -4.63 -4.38
CA ARG A 25 3.54 -3.88 -3.69
C ARG A 25 3.10 -2.45 -3.41
N VAL A 26 2.42 -1.79 -4.36
CA VAL A 26 1.87 -0.44 -4.17
C VAL A 26 0.81 -0.44 -3.08
N ASP A 27 -0.16 -1.36 -3.12
CA ASP A 27 -1.22 -1.46 -2.11
C ASP A 27 -0.64 -1.70 -0.71
N TYR A 28 0.37 -2.57 -0.60
CA TYR A 28 1.06 -2.82 0.66
C TYR A 28 1.74 -1.56 1.21
N VAL A 29 2.49 -0.83 0.38
CA VAL A 29 3.18 0.40 0.77
C VAL A 29 2.18 1.49 1.14
N VAL A 30 1.13 1.69 0.35
CA VAL A 30 0.06 2.64 0.64
C VAL A 30 -0.59 2.34 1.99
N ASN A 31 -0.92 1.07 2.27
CA ASN A 31 -1.50 0.68 3.55
C ASN A 31 -0.53 0.93 4.73
N LYS A 32 0.75 0.59 4.56
CA LYS A 32 1.82 0.87 5.55
C LYS A 32 1.96 2.36 5.85
N VAL A 33 2.04 3.19 4.82
CA VAL A 33 2.17 4.65 4.98
C VAL A 33 0.89 5.23 5.57
N THR A 34 -0.28 4.73 5.18
CA THR A 34 -1.57 5.12 5.78
C THR A 34 -1.59 4.90 7.29
N GLN A 35 -1.01 3.81 7.79
CA GLN A 35 -0.99 3.52 9.22
C GLN A 35 0.04 4.35 10.02
N THR A 36 1.08 4.85 9.35
CA THR A 36 2.23 5.49 10.03
C THR A 36 2.31 7.00 9.82
N HIS A 37 1.77 7.51 8.71
CA HIS A 37 1.84 8.92 8.30
C HIS A 37 0.44 9.53 8.08
N ARG A 38 -0.62 8.91 8.63
CA ARG A 38 -1.98 9.47 8.59
C ARG A 38 -2.02 10.82 9.29
N GLY A 39 -2.66 11.80 8.66
CA GLY A 39 -2.74 13.18 9.16
C GLY A 39 -1.47 14.02 9.05
N GLN A 40 -0.37 13.46 8.52
CA GLN A 40 0.81 14.24 8.16
C GLN A 40 0.58 15.04 6.87
N SER A 41 1.49 15.97 6.57
CA SER A 41 1.43 16.77 5.34
C SER A 41 1.61 15.90 4.09
N GLU A 42 0.95 16.29 2.99
CA GLU A 42 1.04 15.56 1.72
C GLU A 42 2.49 15.34 1.26
N ASP A 43 3.39 16.30 1.48
CA ASP A 43 4.79 16.20 1.09
C ASP A 43 5.55 15.13 1.87
N GLN A 44 5.30 15.02 3.19
CA GLN A 44 5.88 13.95 4.00
C GLN A 44 5.37 12.57 3.55
N VAL A 45 4.07 12.46 3.28
CA VAL A 45 3.46 11.22 2.80
C VAL A 45 4.00 10.84 1.41
N LYS A 46 4.17 11.80 0.49
CA LYS A 46 4.77 11.57 -0.84
C LYS A 46 6.19 11.05 -0.74
N GLN A 47 7.01 11.66 0.12
CA GLN A 47 8.39 11.25 0.31
C GLN A 47 8.45 9.82 0.85
N ALA A 48 7.66 9.51 1.88
CA ALA A 48 7.59 8.17 2.48
C ALA A 48 7.09 7.10 1.49
N LEU A 49 6.06 7.40 0.70
CA LEU A 49 5.57 6.49 -0.36
C LEU A 49 6.64 6.23 -1.41
N SER A 50 7.33 7.28 -1.87
CA SER A 50 8.38 7.18 -2.90
C SER A 50 9.54 6.32 -2.42
N ASP A 51 10.03 6.56 -1.21
CA ASP A 51 11.16 5.81 -0.64
C ASP A 51 10.79 4.34 -0.43
N GLN A 52 9.59 4.06 0.10
CA GLN A 52 9.15 2.67 0.30
C GLN A 52 8.92 1.94 -1.03
N LEU A 53 8.29 2.55 -2.03
CA LEU A 53 8.08 1.91 -3.33
C LEU A 53 9.41 1.60 -4.04
N ARG A 54 10.40 2.47 -3.89
CA ARG A 54 11.74 2.26 -4.43
C ARG A 54 12.43 1.05 -3.81
N VAL A 55 12.28 0.84 -2.50
CA VAL A 55 12.79 -0.37 -1.81
C VAL A 55 12.19 -1.65 -2.40
N PHE A 56 10.92 -1.61 -2.79
CA PHE A 56 10.22 -2.73 -3.42
C PHE A 56 10.47 -2.84 -4.93
N GLY A 57 11.36 -2.02 -5.52
CA GLY A 57 11.67 -2.04 -6.95
C GLY A 57 10.48 -1.61 -7.83
N VAL A 58 9.55 -0.83 -7.29
CA VAL A 58 8.42 -0.26 -8.04
C VAL A 58 8.74 1.18 -8.35
N VAL A 59 8.65 1.56 -9.63
CA VAL A 59 8.79 2.96 -10.04
C VAL A 59 7.48 3.70 -9.71
N PRO A 60 7.49 4.67 -8.80
CA PRO A 60 6.29 5.41 -8.44
C PRO A 60 5.81 6.27 -9.61
N ASN A 61 4.52 6.20 -9.94
CA ASN A 61 3.89 7.14 -10.86
C ASN A 61 3.54 8.43 -10.10
N ALA A 62 4.16 9.55 -10.46
CA ALA A 62 3.99 10.84 -9.79
C ALA A 62 2.51 11.26 -9.63
N LYS A 63 1.67 10.97 -10.63
CA LYS A 63 0.24 11.28 -10.58
C LYS A 63 -0.49 10.41 -9.55
N GLN A 64 -0.18 9.12 -9.50
CA GLN A 64 -0.77 8.20 -8.52
C GLN A 64 -0.31 8.55 -7.10
N MET A 65 0.97 8.90 -6.92
CA MET A 65 1.51 9.33 -5.64
C MET A 65 0.83 10.57 -5.09
N ALA A 66 0.54 11.56 -5.93
CA ALA A 66 -0.23 12.72 -5.50
C ALA A 66 -1.64 12.37 -5.03
N ILE A 67 -2.32 11.44 -5.72
CA ILE A 67 -3.66 10.97 -5.33
C ILE A 67 -3.59 10.22 -3.99
N TYR A 68 -2.66 9.28 -3.83
CA TYR A 68 -2.51 8.54 -2.58
C TYR A 68 -2.10 9.42 -1.42
N ALA A 69 -1.14 10.33 -1.63
CA ALA A 69 -0.70 11.24 -0.58
C ALA A 69 -1.83 12.18 -0.12
N ARG A 70 -2.60 12.74 -1.05
CA ARG A 70 -3.78 13.55 -0.73
C ARG A 70 -4.83 12.75 0.02
N ALA A 71 -5.09 11.51 -0.41
CA ALA A 71 -6.03 10.63 0.28
C ALA A 71 -5.57 10.31 1.71
N ILE A 72 -4.29 10.01 1.92
CA ILE A 72 -3.72 9.67 3.24
C ILE A 72 -3.66 10.90 4.16
N ALA A 73 -3.27 12.06 3.62
CA ALA A 73 -3.24 13.31 4.37
C ALA A 73 -4.65 13.79 4.77
N ALA A 74 -5.66 13.49 3.95
CA ALA A 74 -7.06 13.79 4.26
C ALA A 74 -7.71 12.83 5.26
N LEU A 75 -7.05 11.72 5.62
CA LEU A 75 -7.56 10.80 6.62
C LEU A 75 -7.34 11.38 8.02
N PRO A 76 -8.33 11.26 8.93
CA PRO A 76 -8.17 11.70 10.30
C PRO A 76 -7.00 10.96 10.95
N GLU A 77 -6.21 11.69 11.75
CA GLU A 77 -5.19 11.09 12.61
C GLU A 77 -5.85 9.98 13.43
N LEU A 78 -5.20 8.82 13.49
CA LEU A 78 -5.65 7.76 14.39
C LEU A 78 -5.63 8.36 15.81
N PRO A 79 -6.71 8.20 16.60
CA PRO A 79 -6.72 8.71 17.96
C PRO A 79 -5.47 8.17 18.67
N PRO A 80 -4.76 9.00 19.46
CA PRO A 80 -3.61 8.54 20.21
C PRO A 80 -4.06 7.32 20.99
N ASN A 81 -3.37 6.20 20.75
CA ASN A 81 -3.63 4.97 21.48
C ASN A 81 -3.15 5.21 22.90
N ASN A 82 -3.97 5.86 23.72
CA ASN A 82 -3.78 6.03 25.16
C ASN A 82 -3.82 4.63 25.77
N LYS A 83 -2.66 3.97 25.80
CA LYS A 83 -2.39 2.84 26.68
C LYS A 83 -1.79 3.35 27.97
#